data_AF-A2FPB1-F1
#
_entry.id   AF-A2FPB1-F1
#
_cell.length_a   1.000
_cell.length_b   1.000
_cell.length_c   1.000
_cell.angle_alpha   90.00
_cell.angle_beta   90.00
_cell.angle_gamma   90.00
#
_symmetry.space_group_name_H-M   'P 1'
#
loop_
_entity.id
_entity.type
_entity.pdbx_description
1 polymer ?
#
loop_
_entity_poly.entity_id
_entity_poly.type
_entity_poly.pdbx_seq_one_letter_code
_entity_poly.pdbx_strand_id
1 'polypeptide(L)'
;MVAGGGGGAEWNLSIGGNGGGLEGNPGQSMCEYKKICNDVISTGGTQTKGGFSSTNNGWKHIDGAFGFVQYVEDSADMGGYGGNGYFSGGSFDYSGAGGGGSSFVSGYEGCIALAGEDNETMSPTNSSIHYSGYFFESPSIQRGNSSMPLYFNKHSHGIGNKGRGCIRITILSYKFTCHPNLYFNFHDFTYIFILLFDS
;
A
#
# COMPACT_ATOMS: atom_id res chain seq x y z
N MET A 1 8.35 -7.71 -1.72
CA MET A 1 8.33 -7.44 -3.19
C MET A 1 7.16 -6.58 -3.66
N VAL A 2 5.97 -6.65 -3.04
CA VAL A 2 4.87 -5.71 -3.29
C VAL A 2 4.22 -5.30 -1.96
N ALA A 3 3.79 -4.05 -1.86
CA ALA A 3 3.08 -3.52 -0.70
C ALA A 3 2.13 -2.39 -1.11
N GLY A 4 1.11 -2.13 -0.30
CA GLY A 4 0.17 -1.01 -0.47
C GLY A 4 -1.00 -1.14 0.50
N GLY A 5 -1.68 -0.03 0.80
CA GLY A 5 -2.86 -0.04 1.65
C GLY A 5 -3.53 1.34 1.73
N GLY A 6 -4.85 1.36 1.86
CA GLY A 6 -5.64 2.58 2.06
C GLY A 6 -5.96 2.79 3.54
N GLY A 7 -6.14 4.04 3.94
CA GLY A 7 -6.59 4.42 5.27
C GLY A 7 -8.07 4.16 5.48
N GLY A 8 -8.44 3.92 6.73
CA GLY A 8 -9.82 3.77 7.18
C GLY A 8 -10.51 5.10 7.41
N ALA A 9 -11.84 5.06 7.44
CA ALA A 9 -12.67 6.14 7.95
C ALA A 9 -13.85 5.54 8.72
N GLU A 10 -14.20 6.17 9.84
CA GLU A 10 -15.25 5.71 10.74
C GLU A 10 -16.45 6.68 10.75
N TRP A 11 -16.18 7.99 10.77
CA TRP A 11 -17.24 8.97 10.96
C TRP A 11 -17.91 9.37 9.64
N ASN A 12 -19.18 9.79 9.75
CA ASN A 12 -19.91 10.35 8.63
C ASN A 12 -19.17 11.56 8.04
N LEU A 13 -19.08 11.65 6.72
CA LEU A 13 -18.27 12.60 5.93
C LEU A 13 -16.75 12.36 5.93
N SER A 14 -16.19 11.60 6.87
CA SER A 14 -14.75 11.33 6.85
C SER A 14 -14.37 10.43 5.67
N ILE A 15 -13.18 10.66 5.12
CA ILE A 15 -12.68 9.92 3.95
C ILE A 15 -11.26 9.45 4.25
N GLY A 16 -11.07 8.13 4.29
CA GLY A 16 -9.75 7.52 4.44
C GLY A 16 -8.87 7.81 3.25
N GLY A 17 -7.58 8.03 3.49
CA GLY A 17 -6.61 8.32 2.44
C GLY A 17 -6.42 7.11 1.52
N ASN A 18 -6.54 7.30 0.21
CA ASN A 18 -6.30 6.20 -0.73
C ASN A 18 -4.82 5.83 -0.82
N GLY A 19 -4.54 4.53 -0.90
CA GLY A 19 -3.23 4.00 -1.28
C GLY A 19 -3.09 3.81 -2.79
N GLY A 20 -2.24 2.86 -3.19
CA GLY A 20 -2.05 2.49 -4.60
C GLY A 20 -1.19 3.46 -5.39
N GLY A 21 -0.45 4.36 -4.75
CA GLY A 21 0.52 5.25 -5.40
C GLY A 21 1.88 5.20 -4.69
N LEU A 22 2.90 5.83 -5.26
CA LEU A 22 4.19 6.04 -4.59
C LEU A 22 4.04 6.80 -3.26
N GLU A 23 3.00 7.60 -3.17
CA GLU A 23 2.57 8.29 -1.96
C GLU A 23 1.10 7.96 -1.71
N GLY A 24 0.77 7.69 -0.44
CA GLY A 24 -0.60 7.63 0.01
C GLY A 24 -1.21 9.03 0.10
N ASN A 25 -2.51 9.13 -0.16
CA ASN A 25 -3.21 10.40 0.00
C ASN A 25 -3.54 10.66 1.49
N PRO A 26 -3.68 11.93 1.89
CA PRO A 26 -4.13 12.25 3.24
C PRO A 26 -5.58 11.80 3.47
N GLY A 27 -5.88 11.45 4.72
CA GLY A 27 -7.24 11.27 5.21
C GLY A 27 -7.90 12.63 5.47
N GLN A 28 -9.23 12.67 5.33
CA GLN A 28 -10.06 13.82 5.64
C GLN A 28 -10.94 13.48 6.82
N SER A 29 -10.67 14.11 7.95
CA SER A 29 -11.37 13.82 9.21
C SER A 29 -12.44 14.85 9.48
N MET A 30 -13.65 14.36 9.75
CA MET A 30 -14.59 15.13 10.55
C MET A 30 -14.02 15.25 11.96
N CYS A 31 -13.95 16.45 12.53
CA CYS A 31 -13.56 16.66 13.94
C CYS A 31 -14.64 17.38 14.76
N GLU A 32 -15.66 17.91 14.08
CA GLU A 32 -16.84 18.55 14.66
C GLU A 32 -18.08 17.99 13.94
N TYR A 33 -19.25 18.05 14.58
CA TYR A 33 -20.49 17.52 14.00
C TYR A 33 -20.75 18.08 12.59
N LYS A 34 -20.69 17.18 11.59
CA LYS A 34 -20.91 17.46 10.15
C LYS A 34 -19.91 18.45 9.50
N LYS A 35 -18.69 18.58 10.03
CA LYS A 35 -17.67 19.49 9.49
C LYS A 35 -16.31 18.81 9.37
N ILE A 36 -15.76 18.83 8.16
CA ILE A 36 -14.37 18.42 7.89
C ILE A 36 -13.43 19.49 8.42
N CYS A 37 -12.40 19.04 9.14
CA CYS A 37 -11.41 19.91 9.72
C CYS A 37 -10.15 19.86 8.89
N ASN A 38 -9.95 20.88 8.07
CA ASN A 38 -8.81 20.96 7.15
C ASN A 38 -7.46 20.98 7.87
N ASP A 39 -7.45 21.37 9.15
CA ASP A 39 -6.25 21.44 9.98
C ASP A 39 -5.95 20.10 10.70
N VAL A 40 -6.88 19.15 10.68
CA VAL A 40 -6.72 17.79 11.20
C VAL A 40 -6.36 16.86 10.04
N ILE A 41 -5.06 16.77 9.77
CA ILE A 41 -4.54 16.08 8.59
C ILE A 41 -3.77 14.86 9.05
N SER A 42 -4.19 13.69 8.58
CA SER A 42 -3.39 12.47 8.62
C SER A 42 -2.84 12.25 7.21
N THR A 43 -1.55 12.50 7.02
CA THR A 43 -0.92 12.36 5.70
C THR A 43 -0.64 10.89 5.37
N GLY A 44 -0.46 10.62 4.07
CA GLY A 44 -0.10 9.28 3.65
C GLY A 44 1.41 9.01 3.72
N GLY A 45 1.77 7.73 3.72
CA GLY A 45 3.17 7.30 3.64
C GLY A 45 3.81 7.65 2.29
N THR A 46 5.13 7.75 2.28
CA THR A 46 5.96 7.95 1.07
C THR A 46 6.84 6.73 0.80
N GLN A 47 7.79 6.82 -0.12
CA GLN A 47 8.78 5.76 -0.34
C GLN A 47 9.89 5.71 0.72
N THR A 48 9.96 6.69 1.62
CA THR A 48 11.09 6.82 2.56
C THR A 48 10.67 7.04 4.01
N LYS A 49 9.39 7.28 4.28
CA LYS A 49 8.86 7.48 5.63
C LYS A 49 7.36 7.26 5.71
N GLY A 50 6.89 6.99 6.92
CA GLY A 50 5.47 7.00 7.27
C GLY A 50 4.83 8.37 7.09
N GLY A 51 3.50 8.35 6.96
CA GLY A 51 2.68 9.56 7.00
C GLY A 51 2.68 10.16 8.40
N PHE A 52 2.65 11.48 8.51
CA PHE A 52 2.55 12.17 9.78
C PHE A 52 1.13 12.69 10.02
N SER A 53 0.81 12.87 11.29
CA SER A 53 -0.45 13.46 11.77
C SER A 53 -0.22 14.87 12.29
N SER A 54 -1.12 15.81 12.00
CA SER A 54 -1.07 17.16 12.58
C SER A 54 -1.20 17.11 14.11
N THR A 55 -0.71 18.14 14.82
CA THR A 55 -0.60 18.14 16.29
C THR A 55 -1.33 19.29 16.97
N ASN A 56 -2.04 20.09 16.17
CA ASN A 56 -2.65 21.36 16.54
C ASN A 56 -4.06 21.24 17.16
N ASN A 57 -4.65 20.05 17.17
CA ASN A 57 -5.98 19.76 17.70
C ASN A 57 -5.96 19.21 19.14
N GLY A 58 -4.78 18.96 19.72
CA GLY A 58 -4.62 18.38 21.06
C GLY A 58 -4.99 16.90 21.16
N TRP A 59 -5.22 16.24 20.01
CA TRP A 59 -5.46 14.81 19.92
C TRP A 59 -4.13 14.07 19.98
N LYS A 60 -4.12 12.90 20.62
CA LYS A 60 -2.96 12.03 20.54
C LYS A 60 -2.85 11.52 19.11
N HIS A 61 -1.63 11.35 18.65
CA HIS A 61 -1.37 10.96 17.28
C HIS A 61 -0.18 10.02 17.24
N ILE A 62 -0.08 9.31 16.13
CA ILE A 62 1.08 8.50 15.84
C ILE A 62 1.39 8.54 14.35
N ASP A 63 2.65 8.77 14.04
CA ASP A 63 3.13 8.76 12.67
C ASP A 63 3.17 7.31 12.17
N GLY A 64 3.09 7.15 10.85
CA GLY A 64 3.20 5.86 10.21
C GLY A 64 4.58 5.24 10.37
N ALA A 65 4.64 3.93 10.23
CA ALA A 65 5.88 3.16 10.25
C ALA A 65 6.05 2.38 8.93
N PHE A 66 7.20 1.73 8.80
CA PHE A 66 7.42 0.80 7.71
C PHE A 66 6.51 -0.43 7.85
N GLY A 67 5.86 -0.85 6.76
CA GLY A 67 5.11 -2.11 6.67
C GLY A 67 3.76 -2.16 7.41
N PHE A 68 3.61 -1.46 8.53
CA PHE A 68 2.42 -1.54 9.37
C PHE A 68 2.02 -0.18 9.97
N VAL A 69 0.72 0.01 10.14
CA VAL A 69 0.16 1.16 10.86
C VAL A 69 0.40 1.01 12.36
N GLN A 70 0.81 2.09 13.00
CA GLN A 70 0.98 2.15 14.44
C GLN A 70 -0.32 2.52 15.16
N TYR A 71 -0.46 2.12 16.42
CA TYR A 71 -1.60 2.46 17.26
C TYR A 71 -1.22 3.53 18.28
N VAL A 72 -2.16 4.40 18.62
CA VAL A 72 -1.95 5.42 19.65
C VAL A 72 -2.14 4.78 21.03
N GLU A 73 -1.07 4.73 21.83
CA GLU A 73 -1.13 4.19 23.20
C GLU A 73 -2.08 5.00 24.10
N ASP A 74 -2.81 4.28 24.96
CA ASP A 74 -3.81 4.83 25.88
C ASP A 74 -4.87 5.71 25.19
N SER A 75 -5.16 5.45 23.92
CA SER A 75 -6.31 6.03 23.25
C SER A 75 -7.60 5.39 23.79
N ALA A 76 -8.59 6.21 24.16
CA ALA A 76 -9.89 5.70 24.55
C ALA A 76 -10.80 5.41 23.35
N ASP A 77 -10.47 5.93 22.17
CA ASP A 77 -11.18 5.67 20.92
C ASP A 77 -10.25 5.87 19.72
N MET A 78 -10.04 4.80 18.97
CA MET A 78 -9.29 4.84 17.72
C MET A 78 -10.28 4.85 16.58
N GLY A 79 -10.37 5.98 15.89
CA GLY A 79 -11.23 6.09 14.72
C GLY A 79 -10.59 5.51 13.46
N GLY A 80 -10.61 6.26 12.36
CA GLY A 80 -10.01 5.82 11.10
C GLY A 80 -8.50 5.64 11.19
N TYR A 81 -8.03 4.39 11.13
CA TYR A 81 -6.60 4.07 11.10
C TYR A 81 -5.93 4.46 9.79
N GLY A 82 -4.65 4.82 9.88
CA GLY A 82 -3.77 4.89 8.72
C GLY A 82 -3.73 3.56 7.97
N GLY A 83 -3.60 3.62 6.65
CA GLY A 83 -3.43 2.45 5.82
C GLY A 83 -2.03 1.89 6.00
N ASN A 84 -1.90 0.57 6.13
CA ASN A 84 -0.62 -0.10 5.90
C ASN A 84 -0.07 0.24 4.51
N GLY A 85 1.15 -0.16 4.23
CA GLY A 85 1.76 0.08 2.94
C GLY A 85 3.21 -0.35 2.96
N TYR A 86 3.98 0.16 2.01
CA TYR A 86 5.43 0.12 2.16
C TYR A 86 5.84 0.98 3.36
N PHE A 87 5.34 2.20 3.41
CA PHE A 87 5.20 2.98 4.63
C PHE A 87 3.73 3.30 4.87
N SER A 88 3.29 3.16 6.11
CA SER A 88 1.89 3.40 6.48
C SER A 88 1.54 4.89 6.49
N GLY A 89 0.25 5.19 6.43
CA GLY A 89 -0.25 6.53 6.76
C GLY A 89 -0.20 6.83 8.26
N GLY A 90 -0.37 8.11 8.60
CA GLY A 90 -0.49 8.54 9.99
C GLY A 90 -1.83 8.13 10.63
N SER A 91 -1.91 8.17 11.95
CA SER A 91 -3.14 7.93 12.71
C SER A 91 -3.30 8.92 13.85
N PHE A 92 -4.51 8.99 14.38
CA PHE A 92 -4.94 9.85 15.48
C PHE A 92 -5.86 9.07 16.41
N ASP A 93 -5.91 9.47 17.68
CA ASP A 93 -7.07 9.19 18.50
C ASP A 93 -8.27 10.06 18.08
N TYR A 94 -9.49 9.55 18.24
CA TYR A 94 -10.74 10.24 17.92
C TYR A 94 -10.90 10.81 16.50
N SER A 95 -10.01 10.47 15.56
CA SER A 95 -10.11 10.97 14.19
C SER A 95 -11.03 10.12 13.35
N GLY A 96 -11.92 10.77 12.61
CA GLY A 96 -12.78 10.08 11.67
C GLY A 96 -12.07 9.43 10.48
N ALA A 97 -10.80 9.74 10.18
CA ALA A 97 -10.03 9.15 9.06
C ALA A 97 -8.52 9.06 9.31
N GLY A 98 -7.88 8.11 8.63
CA GLY A 98 -6.41 7.96 8.57
C GLY A 98 -5.87 8.10 7.15
N GLY A 99 -4.59 8.44 7.03
CA GLY A 99 -3.89 8.59 5.74
C GLY A 99 -3.65 7.25 5.05
N GLY A 100 -3.53 7.25 3.74
CA GLY A 100 -3.20 6.03 2.98
C GLY A 100 -1.73 5.64 3.13
N GLY A 101 -1.39 4.36 3.04
CA GLY A 101 0.01 3.95 2.91
C GLY A 101 0.52 4.10 1.49
N SER A 102 1.84 4.26 1.36
CA SER A 102 2.51 4.17 0.07
C SER A 102 2.50 2.75 -0.47
N SER A 103 2.62 2.62 -1.78
CA SER A 103 2.75 1.34 -2.46
C SER A 103 4.18 1.11 -2.91
N PHE A 104 4.59 -0.14 -2.93
CA PHE A 104 5.88 -0.57 -3.45
C PHE A 104 5.66 -1.74 -4.39
N VAL A 105 6.34 -1.75 -5.53
CA VAL A 105 6.44 -2.90 -6.41
C VAL A 105 7.87 -2.97 -6.92
N SER A 106 8.55 -4.09 -6.67
CA SER A 106 9.93 -4.26 -7.11
C SER A 106 10.07 -4.11 -8.63
N GLY A 107 10.95 -3.22 -9.08
CA GLY A 107 11.13 -2.88 -10.50
C GLY A 107 10.19 -1.80 -11.04
N TYR A 108 9.31 -1.22 -10.21
CA TYR A 108 8.51 -0.06 -10.61
C TYR A 108 9.30 1.24 -10.46
N GLU A 109 9.25 2.11 -11.47
CA GLU A 109 9.96 3.39 -11.46
C GLU A 109 9.47 4.30 -10.33
N GLY A 110 10.41 4.87 -9.57
CA GLY A 110 10.13 5.73 -8.42
C GLY A 110 9.90 5.00 -7.10
N CYS A 111 9.80 3.66 -7.10
CA CYS A 111 9.87 2.90 -5.85
C CYS A 111 11.31 2.86 -5.32
N ILE A 112 11.47 2.84 -3.99
CA ILE A 112 12.77 2.76 -3.32
C ILE A 112 12.76 1.53 -2.40
N ALA A 113 13.59 0.53 -2.72
CA ALA A 113 13.70 -0.69 -1.94
C ALA A 113 14.57 -0.49 -0.68
N LEU A 114 14.42 -1.39 0.28
CA LEU A 114 15.35 -1.51 1.40
C LEU A 114 16.74 -1.94 0.91
N ALA A 115 17.78 -1.52 1.63
CA ALA A 115 19.16 -1.91 1.38
C ALA A 115 19.42 -3.38 1.76
N GLY A 116 18.62 -3.96 2.66
CA GLY A 116 18.76 -5.33 3.12
C GLY A 116 17.51 -5.84 3.82
N GLU A 117 17.58 -7.08 4.30
CA GLU A 117 16.48 -7.79 4.95
C GLU A 117 16.23 -7.34 6.39
N ASP A 118 17.31 -7.07 7.14
CA ASP A 118 17.25 -6.94 8.60
C ASP A 118 17.08 -5.50 9.09
N ASN A 119 16.85 -4.53 8.20
CA ASN A 119 16.66 -3.14 8.60
C ASN A 119 15.83 -2.35 7.59
N GLU A 120 15.24 -1.26 8.08
CA GLU A 120 14.42 -0.33 7.28
C GLU A 120 15.27 0.75 6.56
N THR A 121 16.56 0.52 6.36
CA THR A 121 17.42 1.47 5.65
C THR A 121 17.10 1.42 4.17
N MET A 122 16.84 2.58 3.57
CA MET A 122 16.61 2.68 2.13
C MET A 122 17.88 2.37 1.32
N SER A 123 17.71 1.85 0.12
CA SER A 123 18.79 1.66 -0.85
C SER A 123 19.55 2.97 -1.06
N PRO A 124 20.89 3.00 -0.93
CA PRO A 124 21.69 4.21 -1.08
C PRO A 124 21.69 4.75 -2.53
N THR A 125 21.28 3.93 -3.49
CA THR A 125 21.15 4.28 -4.90
C THR A 125 19.71 4.54 -5.32
N ASN A 126 18.77 4.56 -4.37
CA ASN A 126 17.33 4.62 -4.63
C ASN A 126 16.86 3.53 -5.61
N SER A 127 17.46 2.33 -5.55
CA SER A 127 17.06 1.20 -6.38
C SER A 127 15.61 0.81 -6.10
N SER A 128 14.82 0.57 -7.15
CA SER A 128 13.48 -0.01 -7.03
C SER A 128 13.49 -1.53 -6.94
N ILE A 129 14.66 -2.17 -7.10
CA ILE A 129 14.82 -3.62 -7.07
C ILE A 129 14.96 -4.06 -5.62
N HIS A 130 14.09 -4.99 -5.20
CA HIS A 130 14.15 -5.65 -3.90
C HIS A 130 15.55 -6.19 -3.61
N TYR A 131 16.01 -6.12 -2.35
CA TYR A 131 17.36 -6.54 -1.96
C TYR A 131 17.71 -7.99 -2.35
N SER A 132 16.71 -8.85 -2.51
CA SER A 132 16.90 -10.22 -3.00
C SER A 132 17.21 -10.33 -4.50
N GLY A 133 17.22 -9.23 -5.25
CA GLY A 133 17.39 -9.20 -6.70
C GLY A 133 16.15 -9.55 -7.52
N TYR A 134 15.01 -9.89 -6.89
CA TYR A 134 13.77 -10.22 -7.59
C TYR A 134 12.95 -8.97 -7.93
N PHE A 135 12.48 -8.86 -9.17
CA PHE A 135 11.68 -7.73 -9.66
C PHE A 135 10.69 -8.15 -10.74
N PHE A 136 9.74 -7.25 -11.01
CA PHE A 136 8.82 -7.36 -12.13
C PHE A 136 9.36 -6.54 -13.30
N GLU A 137 9.33 -7.06 -14.53
CA GLU A 137 9.87 -6.36 -15.71
C GLU A 137 8.97 -5.24 -16.25
N SER A 138 7.66 -5.33 -16.01
CA SER A 138 6.68 -4.33 -16.48
C SER A 138 5.57 -4.13 -15.46
N PRO A 139 5.91 -3.74 -14.22
CA PRO A 139 4.92 -3.51 -13.19
C PRO A 139 4.10 -2.27 -13.50
N SER A 140 2.85 -2.26 -13.02
CA SER A 140 2.01 -1.06 -13.04
C SER A 140 1.35 -0.90 -11.67
N ILE A 141 1.23 0.36 -11.25
CA ILE A 141 0.60 0.75 -9.99
C ILE A 141 -0.57 1.69 -10.32
N GLN A 142 -1.74 1.45 -9.71
CA GLN A 142 -2.96 2.23 -9.92
C GLN A 142 -3.45 2.78 -8.57
N ARG A 143 -3.65 4.11 -8.49
CA ARG A 143 -4.08 4.78 -7.27
C ARG A 143 -5.51 4.39 -6.91
N GLY A 144 -5.80 4.30 -5.61
CA GLY A 144 -7.15 4.00 -5.11
C GLY A 144 -8.24 4.99 -5.57
N ASN A 145 -7.85 6.19 -5.99
CA ASN A 145 -8.73 7.24 -6.51
C ASN A 145 -8.71 7.38 -8.04
N SER A 146 -8.08 6.45 -8.78
CA SER A 146 -8.15 6.39 -10.24
C SER A 146 -9.17 5.34 -10.71
N SER A 147 -9.52 5.40 -11.99
CA SER A 147 -10.34 4.36 -12.63
C SER A 147 -9.55 3.06 -12.74
N MET A 148 -10.09 1.98 -12.20
CA MET A 148 -9.47 0.65 -12.23
C MET A 148 -10.53 -0.44 -12.44
N PRO A 149 -10.12 -1.66 -12.87
CA PRO A 149 -11.03 -2.80 -12.89
C PRO A 149 -11.58 -3.10 -11.50
N LEU A 150 -12.89 -3.28 -11.39
CA LEU A 150 -13.55 -3.59 -10.12
C LEU A 150 -13.21 -5.02 -9.67
N TYR A 151 -13.07 -5.23 -8.36
CA TYR A 151 -12.67 -6.52 -7.80
C TYR A 151 -13.60 -7.67 -8.20
N PHE A 152 -14.90 -7.39 -8.37
CA PHE A 152 -15.92 -8.40 -8.69
C PHE A 152 -16.10 -8.65 -10.18
N ASN A 153 -15.58 -7.78 -11.06
CA ASN A 153 -15.66 -7.97 -12.51
C ASN A 153 -14.53 -7.23 -13.23
N LYS A 154 -13.63 -7.99 -13.88
CA LYS A 154 -12.47 -7.45 -14.62
C LYS A 154 -12.83 -6.58 -15.82
N HIS A 155 -14.04 -6.66 -16.35
CA HIS A 155 -14.53 -5.84 -17.46
C HIS A 155 -15.29 -4.60 -16.99
N SER A 156 -15.61 -4.52 -15.70
CA SER A 156 -16.21 -3.33 -15.10
C SER A 156 -15.12 -2.43 -14.54
N HIS A 157 -15.25 -1.12 -14.77
CA HIS A 157 -14.35 -0.11 -14.25
C HIS A 157 -15.08 0.81 -13.27
N GLY A 158 -14.34 1.33 -12.29
CA GLY A 158 -14.83 2.35 -11.37
C GLY A 158 -13.69 3.03 -10.63
N ILE A 159 -14.02 4.08 -9.87
CA ILE A 159 -13.04 4.78 -9.04
C ILE A 159 -12.85 3.98 -7.76
N GLY A 160 -11.69 3.33 -7.64
CA GLY A 160 -11.39 2.43 -6.54
C GLY A 160 -12.43 1.32 -6.36
N ASN A 161 -12.51 0.80 -5.13
CA ASN A 161 -13.53 -0.16 -4.72
C ASN A 161 -14.44 0.51 -3.67
N LYS A 162 -15.38 1.37 -4.13
CA LYS A 162 -16.23 2.19 -3.25
C LYS A 162 -16.89 1.36 -2.15
N GLY A 163 -16.69 1.76 -0.90
CA GLY A 163 -17.24 1.10 0.30
C GLY A 163 -16.54 -0.21 0.70
N ARG A 164 -15.49 -0.63 -0.02
CA ARG A 164 -14.70 -1.84 0.31
C ARG A 164 -13.22 -1.60 0.00
N GLY A 165 -12.40 -1.38 1.02
CA GLY A 165 -10.95 -1.38 0.86
C GLY A 165 -10.49 -2.73 0.29
N CYS A 166 -9.91 -2.74 -0.90
CA CYS A 166 -9.42 -3.95 -1.56
C CYS A 166 -8.10 -3.63 -2.24
N ILE A 167 -7.14 -4.54 -2.06
CA ILE A 167 -5.88 -4.59 -2.81
C ILE A 167 -6.00 -5.72 -3.81
N ARG A 168 -5.57 -5.47 -5.04
CA ARG A 168 -5.52 -6.48 -6.10
C ARG A 168 -4.14 -6.49 -6.73
N ILE A 169 -3.50 -7.64 -6.67
CA ILE A 169 -2.25 -7.93 -7.40
C ILE A 169 -2.63 -8.88 -8.53
N THR A 170 -2.31 -8.52 -9.77
CA THR A 170 -2.60 -9.34 -10.95
C THR A 170 -1.32 -9.55 -11.74
N ILE A 171 -0.98 -10.81 -11.99
CA ILE A 171 0.14 -11.16 -12.87
C ILE A 171 -0.41 -11.22 -14.29
N LEU A 172 0.05 -10.31 -15.16
CA LEU A 172 -0.47 -10.18 -16.52
C LEU A 172 0.16 -11.19 -17.49
N SER A 173 1.43 -11.52 -17.30
CA SER A 173 2.14 -12.53 -18.09
C SER A 173 3.37 -13.02 -17.32
N TYR A 174 3.74 -14.28 -17.55
CA TYR A 174 5.02 -14.82 -17.13
C TYR A 174 5.95 -14.80 -18.33
N LYS A 175 7.12 -14.16 -18.19
CA LYS A 175 8.21 -14.34 -19.13
C LYS A 175 9.15 -15.37 -18.55
N PHE A 176 9.22 -16.53 -19.20
CA PHE A 176 10.27 -17.51 -18.91
C PHE A 176 11.55 -17.03 -19.56
N THR A 177 12.41 -16.37 -18.79
CA THR A 177 13.78 -16.12 -19.20
C THR A 177 14.63 -17.31 -18.78
N CYS A 178 15.04 -18.13 -19.74
CA CYS A 178 16.05 -19.15 -19.50
C CYS A 178 17.38 -18.44 -19.22
N HIS A 179 17.72 -18.22 -17.95
CA HIS A 179 19.10 -17.92 -17.59
C HIS A 179 19.92 -19.19 -17.88
N PRO A 180 21.04 -19.12 -18.64
CA PRO A 180 21.89 -20.27 -18.88
C PRO A 180 22.72 -20.57 -17.62
N ASN A 181 22.07 -21.00 -16.54
CA ASN A 181 22.73 -21.73 -15.47
C ASN A 181 22.71 -23.21 -15.87
N LEU A 182 23.76 -23.62 -16.59
CA LEU A 182 24.08 -25.01 -16.90
C LEU A 182 24.35 -25.81 -15.62
N TYR A 183 23.32 -26.15 -14.86
CA TYR A 183 23.28 -27.28 -13.93
C TYR A 183 21.85 -27.80 -13.84
N PHE A 184 21.37 -28.38 -14.95
CA PHE A 184 20.18 -29.23 -14.94
C PHE A 184 20.53 -30.54 -14.22
N ASN A 185 20.23 -30.62 -12.92
CA ASN A 185 20.08 -31.91 -12.25
C ASN A 185 18.67 -32.43 -12.57
N PHE A 186 18.59 -33.31 -13.57
CA PHE A 186 17.36 -34.03 -13.96
C PHE A 186 16.99 -35.07 -12.89
N HIS A 187 16.39 -34.66 -11.78
CA HIS A 187 15.82 -35.66 -10.85
C HIS A 187 14.39 -35.40 -10.34
N ASP A 188 13.82 -34.20 -10.53
CA ASP A 188 12.49 -33.88 -9.98
C ASP A 188 11.41 -33.54 -11.04
N PHE A 189 11.46 -34.18 -12.21
CA PHE A 189 10.35 -34.15 -13.19
C PHE A 189 9.38 -35.31 -12.96
N THR A 190 8.60 -35.26 -11.87
CA THR A 190 7.50 -36.25 -11.70
C THR A 190 6.14 -35.63 -11.37
N TYR A 191 5.98 -34.31 -11.35
CA TYR A 191 4.64 -33.70 -11.18
C TYR A 191 4.43 -32.49 -12.09
N ILE A 192 4.47 -32.72 -13.41
CA ILE A 192 3.77 -31.83 -14.36
C ILE A 192 2.34 -32.34 -14.47
N PHE A 193 1.44 -31.67 -13.75
CA PHE A 193 0.01 -31.77 -14.04
C PHE A 193 -0.26 -31.09 -15.38
N ILE A 194 -0.54 -31.93 -16.38
CA ILE A 194 -1.22 -31.54 -17.61
C ILE A 194 -2.63 -31.11 -17.20
N LEU A 195 -2.95 -29.83 -17.34
CA LEU A 195 -4.32 -29.35 -17.43
C LEU A 195 -4.52 -28.82 -18.85
N LEU A 196 -4.88 -29.75 -19.73
CA LEU A 196 -5.69 -29.46 -20.90
C LEU A 196 -7.07 -29.02 -20.40
N PHE A 197 -7.56 -27.89 -20.87
CA PHE A 197 -9.00 -27.69 -20.99
C PHE A 197 -9.30 -27.20 -22.40
N ASP A 198 -10.10 -28.03 -23.07
CA ASP A 198 -10.72 -27.85 -24.37
C ASP A 198 -11.70 -26.66 -24.38
N SER A 199 -11.80 -26.05 -25.56
CA SER A 199 -12.88 -25.22 -26.16
C SER A 199 -13.53 -24.11 -25.31
#